data_AF-A0A317P0H6-F1
#
_entry.id   AF-A0A317P0H6-F1
#
_cell.length_a   1.000
_cell.length_b   1.000
_cell.length_c   1.000
_cell.angle_alpha   90.00
_cell.angle_beta   90.00
_cell.angle_gamma   90.00
#
_symmetry.space_group_name_H-M   'P 1'
#
loop_
_entity.id
_entity.type
_entity.pdbx_description
1 polymer ?
#
loop_
_entity_poly.entity_id
_entity_poly.type
_entity_poly.pdbx_seq_one_letter_code
_entity_poly.pdbx_strand_id
1 'polypeptide(L)' 'MLEEASRFRREAGRWYYLEGRPTLTRLKPGRNEACPCGSGRKLKQCCGAG' A
#
# COMPACT_ATOMS: atom_id res chain seq x y z
N MET A 1 2.67 -4.17 2.57
CA MET A 1 1.86 -3.16 1.87
C MET A 1 1.16 -2.35 2.94
N LEU A 2 1.31 -1.02 2.87
CA LEU A 2 0.54 -0.10 3.70
C LEU A 2 -0.64 0.36 2.85
N GLU A 3 -1.84 0.17 3.36
CA GLU A 3 -3.09 0.65 2.78
C GLU A 3 -3.80 1.50 3.84
N GLU A 4 -4.50 2.55 3.44
CA GLU A 4 -5.24 3.39 4.38
C GLU A 4 -6.61 3.75 3.81
N ALA A 5 -7.64 3.56 4.64
CA ALA A 5 -8.99 4.00 4.34
C ALA A 5 -9.31 5.25 5.17
N SER A 6 -9.50 6.38 4.50
CA SER A 6 -9.75 7.68 5.14
C SER A 6 -11.20 8.13 4.95
N ARG A 7 -11.78 8.70 6.02
CA ARG A 7 -13.12 9.26 6.01
C ARG A 7 -13.07 10.78 6.04
N PHE A 8 -13.90 11.37 5.18
CA PHE A 8 -14.05 12.81 5.07
C PHE A 8 -15.52 13.20 5.21
N ARG A 9 -15.77 14.41 5.70
CA ARG A 9 -17.09 15.01 5.78
C ARG A 9 -17.08 16.36 5.10
N ARG A 10 -18.13 16.66 4.35
CA ARG A 10 -18.29 17.96 3.69
C ARG A 10 -19.31 18.80 4.45
N GLU A 11 -18.89 19.96 4.96
CA GLU A 11 -19.76 20.93 5.65
C GLU A 11 -19.51 22.34 5.12
N ALA A 12 -20.59 23.08 4.84
CA ALA A 12 -20.53 24.44 4.29
C ALA A 12 -19.57 24.59 3.09
N GLY A 13 -19.53 23.59 2.21
CA GLY A 13 -18.65 23.57 1.03
C GLY A 13 -17.18 23.23 1.30
N ARG A 14 -16.79 22.94 2.56
CA ARG A 14 -15.43 22.56 2.95
C ARG A 14 -15.36 21.09 3.31
N TRP A 15 -14.25 20.45 2.96
CA TRP A 15 -13.96 19.07 3.35
C TRP A 15 -13.16 19.03 4.65
N TYR A 16 -13.59 18.18 5.56
CA TYR A 16 -12.94 17.92 6.85
C TYR A 16 -12.51 16.45 6.87
N TYR A 17 -11.25 16.22 7.20
CA TYR A 17 -10.74 14.90 7.51
C TYR A 17 -11.25 14.46 8.88
N LEU A 18 -11.80 13.24 8.98
CA LEU A 18 -12.35 12.73 10.23
C LEU A 18 -11.44 11.66 10.85
N GLU A 19 -11.14 10.62 10.08
CA GLU A 19 -10.33 9.49 10.54
C GLU A 19 -9.63 8.82 9.37
N GLY A 20 -8.52 8.16 9.67
CA GLY A 20 -7.78 7.29 8.76
C GLY A 20 -7.54 5.96 9.45
N ARG A 21 -7.77 4.88 8.72
CA ARG A 21 -7.56 3.50 9.21
C ARG A 21 -6.45 2.85 8.42
N PRO A 22 -5.19 2.97 8.88
CA PRO A 22 -4.07 2.31 8.24
C PRO A 22 -4.10 0.82 8.53
N THR A 23 -3.89 0.02 7.48
CA THR A 23 -3.74 -1.43 7.55
C THR A 23 -2.37 -1.81 7.00
N LEU A 24 -1.61 -2.56 7.81
CA LEU A 24 -0.31 -3.10 7.41
C LEU A 24 -0.47 -4.57 7.06
N THR A 25 -0.43 -4.87 5.77
CA THR A 25 -0.46 -6.25 5.28
C THR A 25 0.96 -6.73 5.02
N ARG A 26 1.40 -7.78 5.73
CA ARG A 26 2.66 -8.46 5.40
C ARG A 26 2.50 -9.15 4.06
N LEU A 27 3.20 -8.65 3.06
CA LEU A 27 3.28 -9.31 1.76
C LEU A 27 4.16 -10.55 1.91
N LYS A 28 3.69 -11.67 1.37
CA LYS A 28 4.48 -12.90 1.17
C LYS A 28 4.50 -13.27 -0.31
N PRO A 29 5.05 -12.42 -1.19
CA PRO A 29 5.11 -12.75 -2.61
C PRO A 29 6.09 -13.92 -2.80
N GLY A 30 5.72 -14.85 -3.67
CA GLY A 30 6.60 -15.91 -4.13
C GLY A 30 7.80 -15.33 -4.89
N ARG A 31 8.92 -16.04 -4.87
CA ARG A 31 10.19 -15.63 -5.50
C ARG A 31 10.05 -15.20 -6.98
N ASN A 32 9.10 -15.78 -7.72
CA ASN A 32 8.87 -15.48 -9.13
C ASN A 32 7.81 -14.41 -9.40
N GLU A 33 7.07 -13.96 -8.38
CA GLU A 33 6.05 -12.92 -8.53
C GLU A 33 6.67 -11.55 -8.72
N ALA A 34 5.87 -10.58 -9.22
CA ALA A 34 6.30 -9.21 -9.37
C ALA A 34 6.75 -8.63 -8.02
N CYS A 35 7.87 -7.89 -8.04
CA CYS A 35 8.41 -7.29 -6.85
C CYS A 35 7.48 -6.16 -6.36
N PRO A 36 7.05 -6.16 -5.09
CA PRO A 36 6.10 -5.19 -4.58
C PRO A 36 6.66 -3.76 -4.46
N CYS A 37 7.95 -3.54 -4.75
CA CYS A 37 8.52 -2.19 -4.83
C CYS A 37 8.16 -1.45 -6.12
N GLY A 38 7.44 -2.07 -7.05
CA GLY A 38 7.00 -1.44 -8.30
C GLY A 38 8.05 -1.41 -9.41
N SER A 39 9.19 -2.09 -9.25
CA SER A 39 10.27 -2.10 -10.25
C SER A 39 9.95 -2.88 -11.54
N GLY A 40 8.83 -3.59 -11.59
CA GLY A 40 8.46 -4.49 -12.69
C GLY A 40 9.29 -5.79 -12.77
N ARG A 41 10.31 -5.96 -11.92
CA ARG A 41 11.16 -7.17 -11.86
C ARG A 41 10.52 -8.26 -10.98
N LYS A 42 10.91 -9.52 -11.19
CA LYS A 42 10.53 -10.62 -10.26
C LYS A 42 11.18 -10.39 -8.89
N LEU A 43 10.52 -10.80 -7.81
CA LEU A 43 10.98 -10.61 -6.44
C LEU A 43 12.42 -11.11 -6.24
N LYS A 44 12.73 -12.32 -6.71
CA LYS A 44 14.08 -12.93 -6.64
C LYS A 44 15.17 -12.19 -7.41
N GLN A 45 14.80 -11.28 -8.31
CA GLN A 45 15.72 -10.46 -9.12
C GLN A 45 15.70 -8.99 -8.69
N CYS A 46 15.08 -8.69 -7.54
CA CYS A 46 14.92 -7.35 -7.01
C CYS A 46 15.10 -7.36 -5.48
N CYS A 47 14.10 -6.97 -4.69
CA CYS A 47 14.23 -6.87 -3.23
C CYS A 47 14.44 -8.21 -2.52
N GLY A 48 14.16 -9.34 -3.20
CA GLY A 48 14.43 -10.70 -2.70
C GLY A 48 15.66 -11.34 -3.32
N ALA A 49 16.51 -10.57 -4.01
CA ALA A 49 17.83 -11.02 -4.46
C ALA A 49 18.80 -10.98 -3.27
N GLY A 50 18.69 -12.00 -2.43
CA GLY A 50 19.67 -12.39 -1.42
C GLY A 50 19.99 -13.86 -1.63
#